data_AF-N4W6L5-F1
#
_entry.id   AF-N4W6L5-F1
#
_cell.length_a   1.000
_cell.length_b   1.000
_cell.length_c   1.000
_cell.angle_alpha   90.00
_cell.angle_beta   90.00
_cell.angle_gamma   90.00
#
_symmetry.space_group_name_H-M   'P 1'
#
loop_
_entity.id
_entity.type
_entity.pdbx_description
1 polymer ?
#
loop_
_entity_poly.entity_id
_entity_poly.type
_entity_poly.pdbx_seq_one_letter_code
_entity_poly.pdbx_strand_id
1 'polypeptide(L)'
;MAPSKTVAVALKDVAPTIDPEQTLKASKALLAHIKKAALQKTEESGKKNLLADPEDDVAQSPVWLTLTTKRHIVDSARLKPGKIALPHPLNNLADAESTICLITADPQRAYKNIVASDEFPEALRKRITRVVDVGKLKTKWKQYEAQRKLFAEHDVFLADDRIVNRLPKVLGKTFYKSTAKRPIPVVLSPKPVRIDGKRQKPQEKTPGTVRAGTPQDIAAEIEKAVGSALVSLSPSTNTAIRIGYAGFTAEQIAENVDAVVKALVEKWVPQKWANVKSIYVKGQQTAALPIWLTDELWLEDKDIVADGSEEAKALKEKPNVGKKRKSIDAPADDEENDDGKPVKKVKKEKKEKKAKAVAEPKALPESNDDQLDKKIAAERKDKLKKQKAKAKAALDN
;
A
#
# COMPACT_ATOMS: atom_id res chain seq x y z
N MET A 1 45.99 24.07 17.32
CA MET A 1 45.67 23.19 16.16
C MET A 1 45.15 21.88 16.72
N ALA A 2 43.83 21.70 16.76
CA ALA A 2 43.21 20.47 17.22
C ALA A 2 43.17 19.49 16.03
N PRO A 3 43.58 18.22 16.20
CA PRO A 3 43.59 17.26 15.11
C PRO A 3 42.14 16.92 14.74
N SER A 4 41.78 17.19 13.49
CA SER A 4 40.52 16.78 12.87
C SER A 4 40.40 15.26 12.98
N LYS A 5 39.29 14.80 13.58
CA LYS A 5 38.87 13.40 13.49
C LYS A 5 38.63 13.08 12.01
N THR A 6 39.60 12.42 11.40
CA THR A 6 39.42 11.72 10.13
C THR A 6 38.40 10.61 10.36
N VAL A 7 37.22 10.76 9.76
CA VAL A 7 36.23 9.68 9.67
C VAL A 7 36.84 8.63 8.76
N ALA A 8 37.38 7.57 9.38
CA ALA A 8 37.87 6.41 8.66
C ALA A 8 36.66 5.73 8.00
N VAL A 9 36.56 5.88 6.68
CA VAL A 9 35.66 5.09 5.84
C VAL A 9 36.13 3.64 5.94
N ALA A 10 35.42 2.86 6.74
CA ALA A 10 35.63 1.43 6.83
C ALA A 10 35.07 0.79 5.56
N LEU A 11 35.93 0.57 4.57
CA LEU A 11 35.65 -0.38 3.49
C LEU A 11 35.45 -1.76 4.13
N LYS A 12 34.19 -2.17 4.27
CA LYS A 12 33.82 -3.55 4.60
C LYS A 12 32.95 -4.10 3.48
N ASP A 13 33.60 -4.81 2.55
CA ASP A 13 32.98 -5.79 1.65
C ASP A 13 32.50 -7.04 2.41
N VAL A 14 31.86 -6.85 3.56
CA VAL A 14 31.09 -7.90 4.23
C VAL A 14 29.65 -7.58 3.86
N ALA A 15 29.07 -8.36 2.94
CA ALA A 15 27.64 -8.30 2.71
C ALA A 15 26.95 -8.42 4.08
N PRO A 16 26.19 -7.42 4.53
CA PRO A 16 25.61 -7.45 5.86
C PRO A 16 24.58 -8.57 5.89
N THR A 17 24.99 -9.72 6.41
CA THR A 17 24.10 -10.83 6.69
C THR A 17 23.34 -10.49 7.96
N ILE A 18 22.03 -10.75 7.96
CA ILE A 18 21.23 -10.64 9.19
C ILE A 18 21.75 -11.65 10.19
N ASP A 19 21.95 -11.21 11.43
CA ASP A 19 22.33 -12.09 12.53
C ASP A 19 21.13 -12.96 12.96
N PRO A 20 21.19 -14.29 12.76
CA PRO A 20 20.08 -15.18 13.07
C PRO A 20 19.80 -15.24 14.58
N GLU A 21 20.80 -15.00 15.43
CA GLU A 21 20.61 -14.96 16.88
C GLU A 21 19.74 -13.76 17.30
N GLN A 22 19.94 -12.61 16.65
CA GLN A 22 19.17 -11.40 16.93
C GLN A 22 17.73 -11.53 16.44
N THR A 23 17.50 -12.16 15.29
CA THR A 23 16.14 -12.45 14.81
C THR A 23 15.41 -13.40 15.74
N LEU A 24 16.07 -14.45 16.26
CA LEU A 24 15.52 -15.39 17.24
C LEU A 24 15.20 -14.70 18.57
N LYS A 25 16.08 -13.82 19.06
CA LYS A 25 15.83 -13.07 20.29
C LYS A 25 14.63 -12.12 20.12
N ALA A 26 14.57 -11.42 18.99
CA ALA A 26 13.46 -10.53 18.67
C ALA A 26 12.13 -11.29 18.52
N SER A 27 12.13 -12.45 17.83
CA SER A 27 10.91 -13.25 17.64
C SER A 27 10.40 -13.83 18.96
N LYS A 28 11.28 -14.36 19.82
CA LYS A 28 10.92 -14.84 21.18
C LYS A 28 10.31 -13.73 22.03
N ALA A 29 10.96 -12.56 22.07
CA ALA A 29 10.47 -11.41 22.83
C ALA A 29 9.11 -10.93 22.33
N LEU A 30 8.91 -10.91 21.01
CA LEU A 30 7.66 -10.50 20.38
C LEU A 30 6.52 -11.48 20.72
N LEU A 31 6.75 -12.79 20.58
CA LEU A 31 5.73 -13.79 20.90
C LEU A 31 5.35 -13.76 22.40
N ALA A 32 6.34 -13.62 23.29
CA ALA A 32 6.08 -13.46 24.72
C ALA A 32 5.25 -12.20 25.01
N HIS A 33 5.55 -11.09 24.34
CA HIS A 33 4.77 -9.85 24.48
C HIS A 33 3.37 -9.97 23.90
N ILE A 34 3.17 -10.67 22.78
CA ILE A 34 1.83 -10.92 22.21
C ILE A 34 0.98 -11.71 23.22
N LYS A 35 1.54 -12.80 23.77
CA LYS A 35 0.85 -13.61 24.78
C LYS A 35 0.50 -12.78 26.03
N LYS A 36 1.46 -12.02 26.55
CA LYS A 36 1.24 -11.13 27.71
C LYS A 36 0.20 -10.05 27.43
N ALA A 37 0.28 -9.38 26.28
CA ALA A 37 -0.66 -8.33 25.90
C ALA A 37 -2.08 -8.87 25.68
N ALA A 38 -2.22 -10.13 25.27
CA ALA A 38 -3.52 -10.78 25.17
C ALA A 38 -4.13 -11.05 26.54
N LEU A 39 -3.35 -11.59 27.49
CA LEU A 39 -3.78 -11.80 28.87
C LEU A 39 -4.23 -10.47 29.52
N GLN A 40 -3.44 -9.41 29.36
CA GLN A 40 -3.80 -8.10 29.89
C GLN A 40 -5.10 -7.55 29.29
N LYS A 41 -5.32 -7.72 27.98
CA LYS A 41 -6.59 -7.33 27.36
C LYS A 41 -7.79 -8.16 27.84
N THR A 42 -7.59 -9.43 28.18
CA THR A 42 -8.66 -10.26 28.75
C THR A 42 -9.02 -9.83 30.17
N GLU A 43 -8.04 -9.37 30.94
CA GLU A 43 -8.24 -8.85 32.30
C GLU A 43 -8.89 -7.45 32.28
N GLU A 44 -8.44 -6.57 31.38
CA GLU A 44 -8.95 -5.20 31.27
C GLU A 44 -10.34 -5.11 30.63
N SER A 45 -10.69 -6.03 29.72
CA SER A 45 -11.92 -5.86 28.93
C SER A 45 -13.21 -6.24 29.66
N GLY A 46 -13.16 -6.96 30.80
CA GLY A 46 -14.29 -7.30 31.69
C GLY A 46 -15.49 -8.03 31.04
N LYS A 47 -15.49 -8.16 29.71
CA LYS A 47 -16.53 -8.70 28.84
C LYS A 47 -15.88 -9.81 28.04
N LYS A 48 -15.87 -11.02 28.61
CA LYS A 48 -15.45 -12.22 27.89
C LYS A 48 -16.39 -12.41 26.70
N ASN A 49 -15.88 -12.28 25.48
CA ASN A 49 -16.63 -12.68 24.29
C ASN A 49 -16.78 -14.21 24.37
N LEU A 50 -17.98 -14.71 24.66
CA LEU A 50 -18.26 -16.15 24.85
C LEU A 50 -17.89 -17.02 23.63
N LEU A 51 -17.70 -16.42 22.46
CA LEU A 51 -17.34 -17.11 21.22
C LEU A 51 -15.86 -17.00 20.83
N ALA A 52 -15.11 -16.08 21.46
CA ALA A 52 -13.70 -15.92 21.16
C ALA A 52 -12.90 -16.68 22.19
N ASP A 53 -12.42 -17.87 21.83
CA ASP A 53 -11.39 -18.53 22.62
C ASP A 53 -10.12 -17.65 22.52
N PRO A 54 -9.66 -17.03 23.63
CA PRO A 54 -8.54 -16.10 23.57
C PRO A 54 -7.26 -16.75 23.06
N GLU A 55 -7.11 -18.08 23.15
CA GLU A 55 -5.95 -18.78 22.60
C GLU A 55 -5.95 -18.79 21.06
N ASP A 56 -7.12 -18.97 20.43
CA ASP A 56 -7.26 -18.97 18.96
C ASP A 56 -7.04 -17.58 18.37
N ASP A 57 -7.56 -16.53 18.99
CA ASP A 57 -7.35 -15.14 18.56
C ASP A 57 -5.88 -14.73 18.65
N VAL A 58 -5.18 -15.23 19.67
CA VAL A 58 -3.74 -15.00 19.84
C VAL A 58 -2.96 -15.78 18.79
N ALA A 59 -3.27 -17.05 18.56
CA ALA A 59 -2.60 -17.86 17.55
C ALA A 59 -2.77 -17.28 16.14
N GLN A 60 -3.96 -16.78 15.81
CA GLN A 60 -4.29 -16.19 14.51
C GLN A 60 -3.76 -14.75 14.32
N SER A 61 -3.13 -14.16 15.33
CA SER A 61 -2.57 -12.82 15.21
C SER A 61 -1.37 -12.79 14.24
N PRO A 62 -1.46 -12.08 13.10
CA PRO A 62 -0.37 -11.94 12.14
C PRO A 62 0.83 -11.16 12.67
N VAL A 63 2.01 -11.59 12.22
CA VAL A 63 3.30 -10.94 12.42
C VAL A 63 3.80 -10.39 11.08
N TRP A 64 4.27 -9.14 11.08
CA TRP A 64 4.81 -8.43 9.92
C TRP A 64 6.29 -8.11 10.08
N LEU A 65 7.01 -8.12 8.95
CA LEU A 65 8.28 -7.45 8.75
C LEU A 65 8.00 -6.03 8.27
N THR A 66 8.65 -5.02 8.81
CA THR A 66 8.70 -3.69 8.19
C THR A 66 10.11 -3.41 7.73
N LEU A 67 10.29 -3.22 6.42
CA LEU A 67 11.53 -2.79 5.82
C LEU A 67 11.44 -1.29 5.53
N THR A 68 12.47 -0.56 5.96
CA THR A 68 12.66 0.85 5.62
C THR A 68 13.85 0.97 4.68
N THR A 69 13.66 1.60 3.52
CA THR A 69 14.73 1.98 2.60
C THR A 69 15.19 3.42 2.87
N LYS A 70 16.39 3.75 2.38
CA LYS A 70 16.94 5.11 2.46
C LYS A 70 16.31 6.01 1.39
N ARG A 71 16.29 5.55 0.13
CA ARG A 71 15.70 6.26 -1.01
C ARG A 71 14.31 5.71 -1.36
N HIS A 72 13.50 6.57 -1.94
CA HIS A 72 12.18 6.23 -2.47
C HIS A 72 12.29 5.26 -3.65
N ILE A 73 11.39 4.29 -3.70
CA ILE A 73 11.31 3.34 -4.81
C ILE A 73 10.38 3.94 -5.87
N VAL A 74 10.98 4.51 -6.92
CA VAL A 74 10.25 5.22 -8.00
C VAL A 74 9.92 4.29 -9.18
N ASP A 75 10.62 3.16 -9.30
CA ASP A 75 10.45 2.24 -10.43
C ASP A 75 9.09 1.52 -10.40
N SER A 76 8.26 1.81 -11.39
CA SER A 76 6.93 1.22 -11.58
C SER A 76 6.94 -0.29 -11.80
N ALA A 77 8.02 -0.86 -12.34
CA ALA A 77 8.13 -2.30 -12.52
C ALA A 77 8.27 -3.02 -11.17
N ARG A 78 8.98 -2.40 -10.23
CA ARG A 78 9.17 -2.88 -8.85
C ARG A 78 7.97 -2.60 -7.95
N LEU A 79 7.10 -1.66 -8.33
CA LEU A 79 5.85 -1.39 -7.58
C LEU A 79 4.75 -2.43 -7.85
N LYS A 80 4.89 -3.26 -8.89
CA LYS A 80 3.95 -4.36 -9.14
C LYS A 80 4.02 -5.35 -7.99
N PRO A 81 2.94 -5.71 -7.30
CA PRO A 81 3.04 -6.63 -6.18
C PRO A 81 3.49 -8.00 -6.67
N GLY A 82 4.24 -8.69 -5.83
CA GLY A 82 4.82 -10.00 -6.13
C GLY A 82 4.69 -10.95 -4.96
N LYS A 83 5.31 -12.11 -5.08
CA LYS A 83 5.31 -13.15 -4.05
C LYS A 83 6.72 -13.60 -3.69
N ILE A 84 6.91 -13.97 -2.44
CA ILE A 84 8.14 -14.58 -1.92
C ILE A 84 7.79 -15.96 -1.37
N ALA A 85 8.45 -17.00 -1.88
CA ALA A 85 8.31 -18.35 -1.34
C ALA A 85 8.92 -18.40 0.07
N LEU A 86 8.15 -18.92 1.02
CA LEU A 86 8.60 -19.11 2.40
C LEU A 86 8.94 -20.59 2.64
N PRO A 87 9.92 -20.89 3.51
CA PRO A 87 10.16 -22.26 3.95
C PRO A 87 8.99 -22.80 4.77
N HIS A 88 8.44 -21.99 5.69
CA HIS A 88 7.22 -22.32 6.44
C HIS A 88 6.02 -21.56 5.86
N PRO A 89 5.05 -22.25 5.24
CA PRO A 89 3.96 -21.61 4.52
C PRO A 89 3.01 -20.86 5.47
N LEU A 90 2.56 -19.67 5.06
CA LEU A 90 1.60 -18.88 5.84
C LEU A 90 0.25 -19.58 6.01
N ASN A 91 -0.25 -20.13 4.91
CA ASN A 91 -1.48 -20.90 4.92
C ASN A 91 -1.07 -22.36 4.78
N ASN A 92 -1.28 -23.14 5.83
CA ASN A 92 -0.97 -24.56 5.77
C ASN A 92 -1.79 -25.18 4.63
N LEU A 93 -1.11 -25.98 3.81
CA LEU A 93 -1.76 -26.75 2.75
C LEU A 93 -2.69 -27.83 3.34
N ALA A 94 -2.49 -28.18 4.62
CA ALA A 94 -3.22 -29.19 5.36
C ALA A 94 -4.63 -28.75 5.81
N ASP A 95 -4.94 -27.45 5.85
CA ASP A 95 -6.27 -26.98 6.23
C ASP A 95 -7.21 -27.08 5.03
N ALA A 96 -7.99 -28.17 5.00
CA ALA A 96 -8.92 -28.52 3.91
C ALA A 96 -10.09 -27.54 3.73
N GLU A 97 -10.24 -26.55 4.61
CA GLU A 97 -11.38 -25.61 4.62
C GLU A 97 -11.10 -24.30 3.88
N SER A 98 -9.84 -23.95 3.63
CA SER A 98 -9.49 -22.65 3.03
C SER A 98 -9.97 -22.54 1.59
N THR A 99 -10.95 -21.68 1.32
CA THR A 99 -11.48 -21.49 -0.04
C THR A 99 -10.61 -20.54 -0.88
N ILE A 100 -10.27 -20.97 -2.10
CA ILE A 100 -9.45 -20.21 -3.07
C ILE A 100 -10.33 -19.66 -4.20
N CYS A 101 -10.14 -18.36 -4.48
CA CYS A 101 -10.68 -17.70 -5.67
C CYS A 101 -9.55 -17.35 -6.66
N LEU A 102 -9.63 -17.91 -7.87
CA LEU A 102 -8.65 -17.69 -8.93
C LEU A 102 -9.17 -16.63 -9.92
N ILE A 103 -8.43 -15.53 -10.08
CA ILE A 103 -8.76 -14.44 -10.98
C ILE A 103 -7.92 -14.54 -12.27
N THR A 104 -8.57 -14.86 -13.38
CA THR A 104 -7.95 -15.20 -14.65
C THR A 104 -8.15 -14.13 -15.71
N ALA A 105 -7.30 -14.17 -16.73
CA ALA A 105 -7.49 -13.38 -17.94
C ALA A 105 -8.62 -14.00 -18.76
N ASP A 106 -9.35 -13.16 -19.50
CA ASP A 106 -10.36 -13.64 -20.43
C ASP A 106 -9.69 -14.58 -21.45
N PRO A 107 -10.29 -15.74 -21.82
CA PRO A 107 -11.56 -16.34 -21.39
C PRO A 107 -11.50 -17.36 -20.22
N GLN A 108 -12.48 -17.27 -19.30
CA GLN A 108 -12.66 -18.16 -18.12
C GLN A 108 -12.73 -19.63 -18.46
N ARG A 109 -13.37 -19.95 -19.60
CA ARG A 109 -13.74 -21.32 -19.93
C ARG A 109 -12.51 -22.20 -20.05
N ALA A 110 -11.44 -21.68 -20.63
CA ALA A 110 -10.17 -22.40 -20.73
C ALA A 110 -9.61 -22.76 -19.35
N TYR A 111 -9.54 -21.79 -18.43
CA TYR A 111 -9.03 -22.04 -17.08
C TYR A 111 -9.95 -22.93 -16.24
N LYS A 112 -11.27 -22.84 -16.43
CA LYS A 112 -12.22 -23.76 -15.80
C LYS A 112 -12.02 -25.20 -16.27
N ASN A 113 -11.83 -25.39 -17.57
CA ASN A 113 -11.58 -26.72 -18.13
C ASN A 113 -10.25 -27.30 -17.63
N ILE A 114 -9.21 -26.47 -17.49
CA ILE A 114 -7.92 -26.87 -16.91
C ILE A 114 -8.08 -27.27 -15.44
N VAL A 115 -8.81 -26.49 -14.63
CA VAL A 115 -9.05 -26.83 -13.22
C VAL A 115 -9.93 -28.07 -13.06
N ALA A 116 -10.85 -28.31 -14.00
CA ALA A 116 -11.71 -29.50 -14.01
C ALA A 116 -10.96 -30.76 -14.49
N SER A 117 -9.89 -30.61 -15.28
CA SER A 117 -9.16 -31.72 -15.90
C SER A 117 -8.49 -32.65 -14.88
N ASP A 118 -8.39 -33.93 -15.22
CA ASP A 118 -7.89 -34.98 -14.33
C ASP A 118 -6.41 -34.83 -13.95
N GLU A 119 -5.67 -34.05 -14.72
CA GLU A 119 -4.26 -33.73 -14.49
C GLU A 119 -4.03 -32.78 -13.30
N PHE A 120 -5.10 -32.15 -12.78
CA PHE A 120 -4.99 -31.20 -11.68
C PHE A 120 -5.17 -31.91 -10.32
N PRO A 121 -4.31 -31.70 -9.31
CA PRO A 121 -4.42 -32.39 -8.02
C PRO A 121 -5.80 -32.23 -7.37
N GLU A 122 -6.40 -33.34 -6.92
CA GLU A 122 -7.74 -33.34 -6.31
C GLU A 122 -7.83 -32.43 -5.08
N ALA A 123 -6.74 -32.34 -4.31
CA ALA A 123 -6.62 -31.46 -3.15
C ALA A 123 -6.86 -29.99 -3.52
N LEU A 124 -6.34 -29.55 -4.67
CA LEU A 124 -6.52 -28.18 -5.15
C LEU A 124 -7.89 -27.98 -5.80
N ARG A 125 -8.48 -29.00 -6.45
CA ARG A 125 -9.84 -28.88 -7.02
C ARG A 125 -10.88 -28.59 -5.95
N LYS A 126 -10.82 -29.30 -4.82
CA LYS A 126 -11.72 -29.06 -3.67
C LYS A 126 -11.55 -27.65 -3.09
N ARG A 127 -10.33 -27.13 -3.16
CA ARG A 127 -9.96 -25.82 -2.62
C ARG A 127 -10.37 -24.66 -3.53
N ILE A 128 -10.34 -24.83 -4.85
CA ILE A 128 -10.72 -23.79 -5.81
C ILE A 128 -12.24 -23.73 -5.95
N THR A 129 -12.87 -22.89 -5.15
CA THR A 129 -14.33 -22.69 -5.18
C THR A 129 -14.77 -21.94 -6.43
N ARG A 130 -14.00 -20.93 -6.85
CA ARG A 130 -14.36 -20.05 -7.97
C ARG A 130 -13.17 -19.64 -8.81
N VAL A 131 -13.31 -19.83 -10.12
CA VAL A 131 -12.49 -19.17 -11.14
C VAL A 131 -13.28 -17.96 -11.64
N VAL A 132 -12.69 -16.78 -11.76
CA VAL A 132 -13.36 -15.54 -12.15
C VAL A 132 -12.53 -14.76 -13.17
N ASP A 133 -13.17 -14.32 -14.25
CA ASP A 133 -12.55 -13.43 -15.25
C ASP A 133 -12.59 -11.98 -14.84
N VAL A 134 -11.63 -11.18 -15.32
CA VAL A 134 -11.62 -9.71 -15.15
C VAL A 134 -12.86 -9.06 -15.75
N GLY A 135 -13.30 -9.50 -16.94
CA GLY A 135 -14.50 -8.97 -17.56
C GLY A 135 -15.74 -9.16 -16.67
N LYS A 136 -15.88 -10.37 -16.10
CA LYS A 136 -16.99 -10.71 -15.18
C LYS A 136 -16.83 -10.03 -13.83
N LEU A 137 -15.59 -9.88 -13.37
CA LEU A 137 -15.26 -9.17 -12.13
C LEU A 137 -15.77 -7.73 -12.19
N LYS A 138 -15.56 -7.07 -13.34
CA LYS A 138 -15.98 -5.69 -13.59
C LYS A 138 -17.50 -5.52 -13.70
N THR A 139 -18.22 -6.49 -14.26
CA THR A 139 -19.68 -6.39 -14.45
C THR A 139 -20.47 -6.84 -13.22
N LYS A 140 -20.16 -8.00 -12.66
CA LYS A 140 -20.95 -8.60 -11.55
C LYS A 140 -20.61 -8.01 -10.19
N TRP A 141 -19.34 -7.68 -9.92
CA TRP A 141 -18.89 -7.20 -8.61
C TRP A 141 -18.57 -5.69 -8.61
N LYS A 142 -19.36 -4.91 -9.36
CA LYS A 142 -19.30 -3.45 -9.29
C LYS A 142 -19.91 -2.91 -8.00
N GLN A 143 -20.99 -3.56 -7.51
CA GLN A 143 -21.66 -3.17 -6.27
C GLN A 143 -20.83 -3.57 -5.06
N TYR A 144 -20.74 -2.66 -4.10
CA TYR A 144 -19.93 -2.80 -2.90
C TYR A 144 -20.37 -4.00 -2.01
N GLU A 145 -21.66 -4.27 -1.96
CA GLU A 145 -22.22 -5.43 -1.26
C GLU A 145 -21.75 -6.76 -1.87
N ALA A 146 -21.76 -6.88 -3.20
CA ALA A 146 -21.27 -8.08 -3.90
C ALA A 146 -19.77 -8.29 -3.66
N GLN A 147 -18.97 -7.22 -3.63
CA GLN A 147 -17.55 -7.30 -3.31
C GLN A 147 -17.31 -7.80 -1.89
N ARG A 148 -18.07 -7.31 -0.91
CA ARG A 148 -17.99 -7.76 0.48
C ARG A 148 -18.41 -9.22 0.63
N LYS A 149 -19.45 -9.66 -0.08
CA LYS A 149 -19.86 -11.08 -0.12
C LYS A 149 -18.73 -11.96 -0.66
N LEU A 150 -18.12 -11.57 -1.79
CA LEU A 150 -16.98 -12.30 -2.35
C LEU A 150 -15.79 -12.35 -1.39
N PHE A 151 -15.50 -11.24 -0.71
CA PHE A 151 -14.42 -11.15 0.29
C PHE A 151 -14.67 -12.00 1.53
N ALA A 152 -15.93 -12.14 1.96
CA ALA A 152 -16.31 -12.96 3.10
C ALA A 152 -16.33 -14.45 2.76
N GLU A 153 -16.73 -14.81 1.53
CA GLU A 153 -16.85 -16.19 1.05
C GLU A 153 -15.49 -16.87 0.81
N HIS A 154 -14.45 -16.11 0.49
CA HIS A 154 -13.13 -16.65 0.14
C HIS A 154 -12.03 -16.17 1.07
N ASP A 155 -11.06 -17.05 1.36
CA ASP A 155 -9.93 -16.73 2.22
C ASP A 155 -8.70 -16.29 1.45
N VAL A 156 -8.42 -16.96 0.33
CA VAL A 156 -7.24 -16.69 -0.48
C VAL A 156 -7.66 -16.29 -1.89
N PHE A 157 -7.13 -15.16 -2.35
CA PHE A 157 -7.30 -14.69 -3.72
C PHE A 157 -5.99 -14.87 -4.47
N LEU A 158 -6.06 -15.54 -5.62
CA LEU A 158 -4.96 -15.70 -6.56
C LEU A 158 -5.32 -14.95 -7.84
N ALA A 159 -4.37 -14.29 -8.49
CA ALA A 159 -4.60 -13.58 -9.74
C ALA A 159 -3.45 -13.74 -10.73
N ASP A 160 -3.76 -13.76 -12.01
CA ASP A 160 -2.73 -13.75 -13.06
C ASP A 160 -1.91 -12.45 -13.01
N ASP A 161 -0.58 -12.55 -13.06
CA ASP A 161 0.37 -11.43 -13.06
C ASP A 161 0.01 -10.34 -14.10
N ARG A 162 -0.51 -10.75 -15.26
CA ARG A 162 -0.96 -9.83 -16.35
C ARG A 162 -2.13 -8.92 -15.97
N ILE A 163 -2.82 -9.24 -14.88
CA ILE A 163 -4.08 -8.61 -14.47
C ILE A 163 -3.90 -7.83 -13.19
N VAL A 164 -2.90 -8.15 -12.38
CA VAL A 164 -2.64 -7.57 -11.07
C VAL A 164 -2.69 -6.03 -11.08
N ASN A 165 -2.16 -5.39 -12.12
CA ASN A 165 -2.21 -3.92 -12.25
C ASN A 165 -3.62 -3.34 -12.41
N ARG A 166 -4.57 -4.13 -12.92
CA ARG A 166 -5.97 -3.73 -13.15
C ARG A 166 -6.86 -3.98 -11.92
N LEU A 167 -6.48 -4.92 -11.05
CA LEU A 167 -7.29 -5.35 -9.91
C LEU A 167 -7.63 -4.25 -8.90
N PRO A 168 -6.71 -3.31 -8.54
CA PRO A 168 -7.05 -2.24 -7.60
C PRO A 168 -8.23 -1.37 -8.06
N LYS A 169 -8.39 -1.17 -9.37
CA LYS A 169 -9.50 -0.41 -9.94
C LYS A 169 -10.82 -1.19 -9.95
N VAL A 170 -10.76 -2.51 -10.07
CA VAL A 170 -11.95 -3.38 -10.17
C VAL A 170 -12.47 -3.79 -8.79
N LEU A 171 -11.59 -4.33 -7.94
CA LEU A 171 -11.94 -4.79 -6.60
C LEU A 171 -12.09 -3.62 -5.60
N GLY A 172 -11.46 -2.48 -5.87
CA GLY A 172 -11.61 -1.26 -5.07
C GLY A 172 -11.10 -1.39 -3.64
N LYS A 173 -11.63 -0.52 -2.76
CA LYS A 173 -11.16 -0.37 -1.38
C LYS A 173 -11.55 -1.54 -0.45
N THR A 174 -12.57 -2.34 -0.79
CA THR A 174 -12.97 -3.51 0.02
C THR A 174 -11.81 -4.47 0.20
N PHE A 175 -11.17 -4.83 -0.91
CA PHE A 175 -10.04 -5.75 -0.95
C PHE A 175 -8.72 -5.09 -0.57
N TYR A 176 -8.47 -3.87 -1.04
CA TYR A 176 -7.16 -3.23 -0.88
C TYR A 176 -7.01 -2.38 0.39
N LYS A 177 -8.08 -2.16 1.18
CA LYS A 177 -7.93 -1.51 2.50
C LYS A 177 -7.19 -2.41 3.49
N SER A 178 -7.45 -3.72 3.47
CA SER A 178 -6.73 -4.70 4.27
C SER A 178 -5.59 -5.33 3.45
N THR A 179 -4.56 -5.81 4.13
CA THR A 179 -3.46 -6.58 3.51
C THR A 179 -3.71 -8.09 3.56
N ALA A 180 -4.71 -8.55 4.33
CA ALA A 180 -4.91 -9.98 4.60
C ALA A 180 -5.36 -10.79 3.37
N LYS A 181 -6.38 -10.33 2.63
CA LYS A 181 -6.99 -11.07 1.50
C LYS A 181 -6.78 -10.37 0.15
N ARG A 182 -5.59 -9.80 -0.07
CA ARG A 182 -5.24 -9.19 -1.36
C ARG A 182 -4.88 -10.28 -2.38
N PRO A 183 -5.20 -10.11 -3.68
CA PRO A 183 -4.85 -11.10 -4.69
C PRO A 183 -3.33 -11.30 -4.83
N ILE A 184 -2.88 -12.56 -4.73
CA ILE A 184 -1.49 -12.97 -4.89
C ILE A 184 -1.22 -13.25 -6.37
N PRO A 185 -0.12 -12.73 -6.95
CA PRO A 185 0.25 -12.98 -8.34
C PRO A 185 0.64 -14.44 -8.59
N VAL A 186 0.04 -15.04 -9.61
CA VAL A 186 0.31 -16.38 -10.13
C VAL A 186 0.61 -16.25 -11.62
N VAL A 187 1.66 -16.93 -12.08
CA VAL A 187 1.99 -16.95 -13.49
C VAL A 187 1.19 -18.08 -14.14
N LEU A 188 0.06 -17.73 -14.77
CA LEU A 188 -0.77 -18.70 -15.49
C LEU A 188 -0.34 -18.90 -16.95
N SER A 189 0.63 -18.10 -17.41
CA SER A 189 1.21 -18.23 -18.74
C SER A 189 2.16 -19.42 -18.84
N PRO A 190 2.31 -20.04 -20.02
CA PRO A 190 3.31 -21.07 -20.20
C PRO A 190 4.69 -20.53 -19.86
N LYS A 191 5.48 -21.33 -19.11
CA LYS A 191 6.89 -21.03 -18.90
C LYS A 191 7.55 -20.98 -20.29
N PRO A 192 8.37 -19.96 -20.59
CA PRO A 192 9.06 -19.92 -21.85
C PRO A 192 10.01 -21.12 -21.92
N VAL A 193 9.69 -22.10 -22.75
CA VAL A 193 10.56 -23.25 -23.00
C VAL A 193 11.84 -22.70 -23.63
N ARG A 194 12.97 -22.92 -22.95
CA ARG A 194 14.31 -22.64 -23.46
C ARG A 194 14.84 -23.95 -24.03
N ILE A 195 14.91 -24.03 -25.36
CA ILE A 195 15.61 -25.10 -26.07
C ILE A 195 16.91 -24.46 -26.56
N ASP A 196 18.05 -25.05 -26.20
CA ASP A 196 19.39 -24.60 -26.60
C ASP A 196 19.69 -23.11 -26.33
N GLY A 197 19.43 -22.65 -25.10
CA GLY A 197 19.79 -21.30 -24.63
C GLY A 197 19.02 -20.14 -25.26
N LYS A 198 18.25 -20.38 -26.33
CA LYS A 198 17.41 -19.37 -26.99
C LYS A 198 15.96 -19.49 -26.49
N ARG A 199 15.38 -18.36 -26.09
CA ARG A 199 13.95 -18.28 -25.75
C ARG A 199 13.16 -18.41 -27.05
N GLN A 200 12.37 -19.46 -27.21
CA GLN A 200 11.43 -19.51 -28.33
C GLN A 200 10.47 -18.31 -28.25
N LYS A 201 10.21 -17.68 -29.40
CA LYS A 201 9.17 -16.64 -29.49
C LYS A 201 7.84 -17.29 -29.11
N PRO A 202 7.03 -16.65 -28.25
CA PRO A 202 5.72 -17.19 -27.88
C PRO A 202 4.91 -17.48 -29.16
N GLN A 203 4.39 -18.71 -29.32
CA GLN A 203 3.51 -19.05 -30.45
C GLN A 203 2.48 -17.94 -30.66
N GLU A 204 2.35 -17.50 -31.91
CA GLU A 204 1.45 -16.41 -32.29
C GLU A 204 0.03 -16.67 -31.78
N LYS A 205 -0.66 -15.58 -31.43
CA LYS A 205 -2.02 -15.66 -30.89
C LYS A 205 -2.96 -16.13 -31.99
N THR A 206 -3.26 -17.41 -32.09
CA THR A 206 -4.45 -17.87 -32.80
C THR A 206 -5.69 -17.33 -32.09
N PRO A 207 -6.66 -16.72 -32.82
CA PRO A 207 -7.84 -16.13 -32.21
C PRO A 207 -8.69 -17.25 -31.58
N GLY A 208 -8.68 -17.32 -30.24
CA GLY A 208 -9.45 -18.30 -29.46
C GLY A 208 -8.62 -19.22 -28.57
N THR A 209 -7.31 -19.34 -28.79
CA THR A 209 -6.43 -20.17 -27.94
C THR A 209 -5.79 -19.32 -26.84
N VAL A 210 -6.06 -19.68 -25.59
CA VAL A 210 -5.46 -19.01 -24.43
C VAL A 210 -4.00 -19.44 -24.32
N ARG A 211 -3.09 -18.48 -24.15
CA ARG A 211 -1.70 -18.77 -23.72
C ARG A 211 -1.70 -19.16 -22.24
N ALA A 212 -2.20 -20.36 -21.94
CA ALA A 212 -2.20 -20.99 -20.64
C ALA A 212 -1.03 -21.98 -20.52
N GLY A 213 -0.47 -22.12 -19.32
CA GLY A 213 0.52 -23.17 -19.01
C GLY A 213 -0.10 -24.56 -18.98
N THR A 214 0.75 -25.58 -18.83
CA THR A 214 0.28 -26.95 -18.58
C THR A 214 -0.48 -27.02 -17.25
N PRO A 215 -1.45 -27.94 -17.08
CA PRO A 215 -2.22 -28.05 -15.83
C PRO A 215 -1.33 -28.32 -14.61
N GLN A 216 -0.29 -29.14 -14.77
CA GLN A 216 0.68 -29.47 -13.72
C GLN A 216 1.53 -28.25 -13.31
N ASP A 217 2.01 -27.47 -14.29
CA ASP A 217 2.77 -26.24 -14.00
C ASP A 217 1.92 -25.21 -13.24
N ILE A 218 0.64 -25.10 -13.61
CA ILE A 218 -0.31 -24.19 -12.96
C ILE A 218 -0.58 -24.66 -11.52
N ALA A 219 -0.77 -25.97 -11.30
CA ALA A 219 -0.95 -26.53 -9.98
C ALA A 219 0.25 -26.24 -9.06
N ALA A 220 1.47 -26.51 -9.52
CA ALA A 220 2.69 -26.25 -8.77
C ALA A 220 2.88 -24.74 -8.47
N GLU A 221 2.53 -23.87 -9.42
CA GLU A 221 2.61 -22.42 -9.23
C GLU A 221 1.55 -21.90 -8.24
N ILE A 222 0.38 -22.55 -8.19
CA ILE A 222 -0.69 -22.27 -7.22
C ILE A 222 -0.26 -22.73 -5.83
N GLU A 223 0.25 -23.95 -5.65
CA GLU A 223 0.75 -24.45 -4.36
C GLU A 223 1.85 -23.54 -3.81
N LYS A 224 2.79 -23.18 -4.68
CA LYS A 224 3.85 -22.22 -4.34
C LYS A 224 3.29 -20.84 -3.98
N ALA A 225 2.21 -20.40 -4.62
CA ALA A 225 1.57 -19.13 -4.30
C ALA A 225 0.83 -19.16 -2.96
N VAL A 226 0.16 -20.26 -2.63
CA VAL A 226 -0.57 -20.43 -1.36
C VAL A 226 0.37 -20.37 -0.16
N GLY A 227 1.56 -20.98 -0.28
CA GLY A 227 2.61 -20.92 0.75
C GLY A 227 3.46 -19.65 0.76
N SER A 228 3.26 -18.75 -0.21
CA SER A 228 4.10 -17.55 -0.36
C SER A 228 3.58 -16.33 0.40
N ALA A 229 4.51 -15.46 0.82
CA ALA A 229 4.18 -14.13 1.33
C ALA A 229 3.94 -13.15 0.17
N LEU A 230 2.86 -12.37 0.28
CA LEU A 230 2.58 -11.25 -0.63
C LEU A 230 3.50 -10.06 -0.31
N VAL A 231 4.17 -9.56 -1.34
CA VAL A 231 4.95 -8.31 -1.29
C VAL A 231 4.22 -7.25 -2.08
N SER A 232 3.83 -6.17 -1.42
CA SER A 232 3.34 -4.97 -2.08
C SER A 232 4.20 -3.80 -1.69
N LEU A 233 4.98 -3.28 -2.64
CA LEU A 233 5.74 -2.05 -2.41
C LEU A 233 4.81 -0.83 -2.52
N SER A 234 5.21 0.22 -1.80
CA SER A 234 4.65 1.56 -1.92
C SER A 234 5.78 2.49 -2.42
N PRO A 235 5.46 3.61 -3.10
CA PRO A 235 6.46 4.65 -3.41
C PRO A 235 7.09 5.29 -2.16
N SER A 236 6.55 5.01 -0.97
CA SER A 236 7.16 5.36 0.31
C SER A 236 8.42 4.52 0.60
N THR A 237 9.25 5.01 1.51
CA THR A 237 10.43 4.29 2.00
C THR A 237 10.12 3.13 2.93
N ASN A 238 8.92 3.08 3.51
CA ASN A 238 8.50 2.01 4.42
C ASN A 238 7.56 1.02 3.71
N THR A 239 7.84 -0.27 3.85
CA THR A 239 6.99 -1.37 3.39
C THR A 239 6.82 -2.42 4.50
N ALA A 240 5.58 -2.90 4.69
CA ALA A 240 5.25 -3.99 5.62
C ALA A 240 4.86 -5.26 4.86
N ILE A 241 5.42 -6.41 5.26
CA ILE A 241 5.20 -7.73 4.66
C ILE A 241 4.79 -8.70 5.75
N ARG A 242 3.77 -9.53 5.52
CA ARG A 242 3.33 -10.54 6.49
C ARG A 242 4.25 -11.76 6.41
N ILE A 243 4.81 -12.19 7.54
CA ILE A 243 5.79 -13.29 7.61
C ILE A 243 5.22 -14.55 8.28
N GLY A 244 4.27 -14.37 9.20
CA GLY A 244 3.76 -15.46 10.00
C GLY A 244 2.55 -15.10 10.84
N TYR A 245 2.21 -16.04 11.70
CA TYR A 245 1.21 -15.94 12.75
C TYR A 245 1.90 -16.12 14.10
N ALA A 246 1.28 -15.63 15.17
CA ALA A 246 1.81 -15.79 16.52
C ALA A 246 1.70 -17.24 17.04
N GLY A 247 0.93 -18.10 16.37
CA GLY A 247 0.93 -19.55 16.59
C GLY A 247 2.18 -20.28 16.09
N PHE A 248 3.02 -19.64 15.26
CA PHE A 248 4.29 -20.25 14.81
C PHE A 248 5.36 -20.22 15.90
N THR A 249 6.30 -21.16 15.79
CA THR A 249 7.48 -21.16 16.66
C THR A 249 8.41 -19.98 16.31
N ALA A 250 9.15 -19.51 17.32
CA ALA A 250 10.10 -18.42 17.13
C ALA A 250 11.18 -18.71 16.08
N GLU A 251 11.55 -19.99 15.93
CA GLU A 251 12.53 -20.50 14.96
C GLU A 251 11.98 -20.45 13.53
N GLN A 252 10.75 -20.94 13.31
CA GLN A 252 10.07 -20.86 12.02
C GLN A 252 9.91 -19.41 11.54
N ILE A 253 9.59 -18.50 12.47
CA ILE A 253 9.48 -17.06 12.14
C ILE A 253 10.84 -16.51 11.72
N ALA A 254 11.93 -16.85 12.41
CA ALA A 254 13.27 -16.38 12.06
C ALA A 254 13.73 -16.90 10.69
N GLU A 255 13.52 -18.18 10.39
CA GLU A 255 13.82 -18.74 9.07
C GLU A 255 13.02 -18.07 7.94
N ASN A 256 11.73 -17.81 8.19
CA ASN A 256 10.90 -17.07 7.26
C ASN A 256 11.39 -15.61 7.09
N VAL A 257 11.78 -14.94 8.17
CA VAL A 257 12.36 -13.57 8.12
C VAL A 257 13.59 -13.56 7.21
N ASP A 258 14.52 -14.49 7.41
CA ASP A 258 15.77 -14.54 6.64
C ASP A 258 15.51 -14.80 5.16
N ALA A 259 14.63 -15.74 4.84
CA ALA A 259 14.21 -16.03 3.47
C ALA A 259 13.54 -14.81 2.80
N VAL A 260 12.67 -14.11 3.55
CA VAL A 260 11.99 -12.90 3.07
C VAL A 260 12.98 -11.79 2.80
N VAL A 261 13.89 -11.51 3.73
CA VAL A 261 14.82 -10.40 3.55
C VAL A 261 15.77 -10.66 2.39
N LYS A 262 16.33 -11.87 2.26
CA LYS A 262 17.19 -12.24 1.11
C LYS A 262 16.45 -12.01 -0.22
N ALA A 263 15.24 -12.55 -0.35
CA ALA A 263 14.45 -12.41 -1.58
C ALA A 263 14.00 -10.97 -1.85
N LEU A 264 13.72 -10.20 -0.81
CA LEU A 264 13.27 -8.81 -0.90
C LEU A 264 14.42 -7.89 -1.35
N VAL A 265 15.58 -8.02 -0.73
CA VAL A 265 16.76 -7.20 -1.03
C VAL A 265 17.28 -7.48 -2.43
N GLU A 266 17.29 -8.75 -2.86
CA GLU A 266 17.78 -9.12 -4.19
C GLU A 266 16.88 -8.66 -5.34
N LYS A 267 15.56 -8.81 -5.19
CA LYS A 267 14.60 -8.60 -6.29
C LYS A 267 13.96 -7.21 -6.29
N TRP A 268 13.64 -6.68 -5.12
CA TRP A 268 12.75 -5.53 -4.99
C TRP A 268 13.50 -4.25 -4.68
N VAL A 269 14.49 -4.29 -3.79
CA VAL A 269 15.23 -3.10 -3.35
C VAL A 269 16.23 -2.66 -4.43
N PRO A 270 16.14 -1.43 -4.98
CA PRO A 270 17.17 -0.90 -5.85
C PRO A 270 18.45 -0.65 -5.03
N GLN A 271 19.62 -0.93 -5.61
CA GLN A 271 20.92 -0.89 -4.92
C GLN A 271 21.08 -1.91 -3.76
N LYS A 272 20.17 -2.90 -3.67
CA LYS A 272 20.24 -4.04 -2.72
C LYS A 272 20.47 -3.54 -1.28
N TRP A 273 21.53 -4.03 -0.62
CA TRP A 273 21.86 -3.74 0.78
C TRP A 273 22.19 -2.26 1.04
N ALA A 274 22.76 -1.55 0.08
CA ALA A 274 23.15 -0.16 0.27
C ALA A 274 21.94 0.75 0.58
N ASN A 275 20.77 0.40 0.05
CA ASN A 275 19.54 1.17 0.21
C ASN A 275 18.63 0.66 1.33
N VAL A 276 18.97 -0.44 2.00
CA VAL A 276 18.26 -0.85 3.22
C VAL A 276 18.71 0.08 4.34
N LYS A 277 17.76 0.63 5.11
CA LYS A 277 18.03 1.45 6.30
C LYS A 277 17.83 0.66 7.58
N SER A 278 16.67 0.02 7.69
CA SER A 278 16.33 -0.73 8.88
C SER A 278 15.26 -1.79 8.62
N ILE A 279 15.34 -2.86 9.38
CA ILE A 279 14.40 -3.98 9.36
C ILE A 279 13.87 -4.16 10.77
N TYR A 280 12.54 -4.12 10.92
CA TYR A 280 11.88 -4.39 12.18
C TYR A 280 10.86 -5.53 12.04
N VAL A 281 10.62 -6.25 13.13
CA VAL A 281 9.47 -7.18 13.26
C VAL A 281 8.41 -6.51 14.11
N LYS A 282 7.14 -6.63 13.71
CA LYS A 282 6.01 -5.99 14.38
C LYS A 282 4.77 -6.91 14.37
N GLY A 283 4.06 -7.01 15.49
CA GLY A 283 2.73 -7.60 15.58
C GLY A 283 1.59 -6.58 15.32
N GLN A 284 0.33 -7.01 15.40
CA GLN A 284 -0.82 -6.12 15.12
C GLN A 284 -0.85 -4.84 15.95
N GLN A 285 -0.62 -4.98 17.25
CA GLN A 285 -0.72 -3.90 18.22
C GLN A 285 0.54 -3.76 19.08
N THR A 286 1.62 -4.47 18.72
CA THR A 286 2.88 -4.44 19.48
C THR A 286 3.82 -3.36 18.96
N ALA A 287 4.82 -3.03 19.79
CA ALA A 287 5.99 -2.27 19.36
C ALA A 287 6.77 -3.04 18.27
N ALA A 288 7.51 -2.31 17.45
CA ALA A 288 8.38 -2.87 16.42
C ALA A 288 9.78 -3.11 17.01
N LEU A 289 10.31 -4.33 16.87
CA LEU A 289 11.62 -4.72 17.36
C LEU A 289 12.64 -4.67 16.22
N PRO A 290 13.78 -3.97 16.37
CA PRO A 290 14.81 -3.91 15.33
C PRO A 290 15.55 -5.24 15.23
N ILE A 291 15.65 -5.75 14.00
CA ILE A 291 16.55 -6.85 13.65
C ILE A 291 17.89 -6.27 13.18
N TRP A 292 17.82 -5.29 12.28
CA TRP A 292 18.97 -4.76 11.59
C TRP A 292 18.81 -3.26 11.35
N LEU A 293 19.91 -2.53 11.54
CA LEU A 293 20.02 -1.09 11.39
C LEU A 293 21.34 -0.80 10.65
N THR A 294 21.31 0.04 9.63
CA THR A 294 22.54 0.57 9.04
C THR A 294 23.14 1.65 9.94
N ASP A 295 24.45 1.58 10.12
CA ASP A 295 25.21 2.68 10.72
C ASP A 295 25.34 3.87 9.75
N GLU A 296 25.49 3.59 8.46
CA GLU A 296 25.58 4.61 7.42
C GLU A 296 24.21 4.86 6.79
N LEU A 297 23.65 6.06 7.00
CA LEU A 297 22.33 6.44 6.48
C LEU A 297 22.36 7.01 5.06
N TRP A 298 23.56 7.33 4.57
CA TRP A 298 23.79 7.96 3.27
C TRP A 298 24.07 6.87 2.22
N LEU A 299 23.86 7.20 0.95
CA LEU A 299 24.12 6.32 -0.19
C LEU A 299 25.23 6.85 -1.09
N GLU A 300 25.39 8.18 -1.12
CA GLU A 300 26.44 8.89 -1.85
C GLU A 300 26.95 10.03 -0.95
N ASP A 301 28.25 10.34 -1.03
CA ASP A 301 28.88 11.42 -0.26
C ASP A 301 28.29 12.82 -0.55
N LYS A 302 27.55 12.95 -1.66
CA LYS A 302 26.81 14.17 -2.03
C LYS A 302 25.60 14.47 -1.15
N ASP A 303 25.12 13.48 -0.40
CA ASP A 303 24.00 13.64 0.54
C ASP A 303 24.51 14.12 1.93
N ILE A 304 25.82 14.29 2.11
CA ILE A 304 26.45 14.81 3.33
C ILE A 304 26.60 16.33 3.19
N VAL A 305 25.62 17.09 3.68
CA VAL A 305 25.84 18.50 3.95
C VAL A 305 26.65 18.58 5.24
N ALA A 306 27.95 18.90 5.13
CA ALA A 306 28.80 19.07 6.30
C ALA A 306 28.18 20.11 7.24
N ASP A 307 28.12 19.80 8.54
CA ASP A 307 27.64 20.70 9.60
C ASP A 307 28.53 21.96 9.66
N GLY A 308 28.24 22.92 8.78
CA GLY A 308 29.07 24.12 8.58
C GLY A 308 28.99 24.74 7.17
N SER A 309 28.54 24.01 6.13
CA SER A 309 28.39 24.59 4.79
C SER A 309 27.14 25.48 4.68
N GLU A 310 27.17 26.46 3.76
CA GLU A 310 26.10 27.45 3.57
C GLU A 310 24.73 26.81 3.24
N GLU A 311 24.73 25.59 2.71
CA GLU A 311 23.53 24.80 2.40
C GLU A 311 22.79 24.32 3.66
N ALA A 312 23.50 23.99 4.75
CA ALA A 312 22.90 23.64 6.04
C ALA A 312 22.22 24.84 6.72
N LYS A 313 22.76 26.05 6.49
CA LYS A 313 22.17 27.31 6.99
C LYS A 313 20.95 27.71 6.16
N ALA A 314 21.00 27.56 4.84
CA ALA A 314 19.87 27.84 3.95
C ALA A 314 18.66 26.91 4.17
N LEU A 315 18.87 25.67 4.62
CA LEU A 315 17.81 24.72 4.99
C LEU A 315 17.19 25.02 6.37
N LYS A 316 17.97 25.54 7.33
CA LYS A 316 17.47 25.96 8.66
C LYS A 316 16.71 27.29 8.61
N GLU A 317 17.01 28.17 7.65
CA GLU A 317 16.40 29.50 7.52
C GLU A 317 15.08 29.56 6.73
N LYS A 318 14.54 28.43 6.25
CA LYS A 318 13.22 28.42 5.60
C LYS A 318 12.14 27.83 6.52
N PRO A 319 11.57 28.62 7.46
CA PRO A 319 10.33 28.25 8.10
C PRO A 319 9.20 28.20 7.05
N ASN A 320 8.52 27.07 7.05
CA ASN A 320 7.45 26.70 6.13
C ASN A 320 6.19 27.53 6.44
N VAL A 321 6.05 28.71 5.82
CA VAL A 321 4.79 29.47 5.79
C VAL A 321 4.19 29.39 4.38
N GLY A 322 3.24 28.45 4.23
CA GLY A 322 2.01 28.64 3.46
C GLY A 322 2.10 28.96 1.97
N LYS A 323 2.61 28.05 1.13
CA LYS A 323 2.16 28.00 -0.28
C LYS A 323 0.88 27.16 -0.40
N LYS A 324 -0.25 27.78 0.00
CA LYS A 324 -1.57 27.38 -0.51
C LYS A 324 -1.62 27.74 -2.00
N ARG A 325 -1.47 26.69 -2.81
CA ARG A 325 -1.99 26.46 -4.17
C ARG A 325 -2.59 27.69 -4.86
N LYS A 326 -1.82 28.29 -5.78
CA LYS A 326 -2.37 29.13 -6.86
C LYS A 326 -2.99 28.18 -7.89
N SER A 327 -4.32 28.15 -7.93
CA SER A 327 -5.10 27.46 -8.94
C SER A 327 -4.87 28.10 -10.31
N ILE A 328 -4.63 27.22 -11.29
CA ILE A 328 -4.71 27.49 -12.72
C ILE A 328 -6.16 27.84 -13.05
N ASP A 329 -6.39 29.03 -13.61
CA ASP A 329 -7.30 29.26 -14.73
C ASP A 329 -7.14 30.70 -15.23
N ALA A 330 -6.70 30.81 -16.48
CA ALA A 330 -6.86 32.01 -17.31
C ALA A 330 -6.98 31.51 -18.77
N PRO A 331 -8.14 31.65 -19.43
CA PRO A 331 -8.19 31.83 -20.85
C PRO A 331 -7.96 33.31 -21.17
N ALA A 332 -7.13 33.56 -22.18
CA ALA A 332 -6.92 34.86 -22.79
C ALA A 332 -7.87 34.97 -23.99
N ASP A 333 -8.66 36.05 -23.99
CA ASP A 333 -9.28 36.82 -25.08
C ASP A 333 -9.99 37.96 -24.31
N ASP A 334 -9.75 39.25 -24.50
CA ASP A 334 -9.94 40.03 -25.72
C ASP A 334 -9.37 41.47 -25.56
N GLU A 335 -9.13 42.10 -26.71
CA GLU A 335 -9.23 43.54 -27.04
C GLU A 335 -8.09 44.56 -26.70
N GLU A 336 -7.36 44.88 -27.78
CA GLU A 336 -7.14 46.19 -28.42
C GLU A 336 -6.82 47.49 -27.62
N ASN A 337 -5.65 48.05 -28.00
CA ASN A 337 -5.33 49.46 -28.35
C ASN A 337 -5.86 50.59 -27.45
N ASP A 338 -4.97 51.30 -26.75
CA ASP A 338 -4.29 52.52 -27.24
C ASP A 338 -5.27 53.65 -27.59
N ASP A 339 -5.42 54.62 -26.69
CA ASP A 339 -4.85 55.98 -26.84
C ASP A 339 -5.45 56.96 -25.80
N GLY A 340 -4.75 58.07 -25.53
CA GLY A 340 -5.40 59.32 -25.11
C GLY A 340 -5.46 59.72 -23.61
N LYS A 341 -4.34 60.25 -23.11
CA LYS A 341 -4.16 61.33 -22.08
C LYS A 341 -5.22 62.48 -22.10
N PRO A 342 -5.17 63.53 -21.21
CA PRO A 342 -4.78 63.70 -19.79
C PRO A 342 -5.87 64.52 -18.98
N VAL A 343 -5.85 64.76 -17.65
CA VAL A 343 -5.19 65.88 -16.93
C VAL A 343 -5.70 65.96 -15.45
N LYS A 344 -4.74 66.09 -14.51
CA LYS A 344 -4.67 66.79 -13.19
C LYS A 344 -5.93 67.15 -12.38
N LYS A 345 -5.89 66.85 -11.06
CA LYS A 345 -5.77 67.80 -9.90
C LYS A 345 -5.61 67.00 -8.58
N VAL A 346 -4.49 67.11 -7.85
CA VAL A 346 -4.28 67.90 -6.58
C VAL A 346 -5.23 67.41 -5.44
N LYS A 347 -4.83 66.91 -4.26
CA LYS A 347 -3.92 67.46 -3.22
C LYS A 347 -3.65 66.42 -2.10
N LYS A 348 -2.49 66.56 -1.45
CA LYS A 348 -2.01 65.94 -0.20
C LYS A 348 -2.68 66.55 1.05
N GLU A 349 -2.86 65.76 2.11
CA GLU A 349 -2.71 66.06 3.55
C GLU A 349 -3.06 64.77 4.33
N LYS A 350 -2.14 63.88 4.71
CA LYS A 350 -1.19 63.81 5.85
C LYS A 350 -1.79 63.98 7.27
N LYS A 351 -1.78 62.85 8.01
CA LYS A 351 -1.38 62.63 9.43
C LYS A 351 -2.12 63.43 10.52
N GLU A 352 -2.52 62.86 11.66
CA GLU A 352 -1.67 62.44 12.81
C GLU A 352 -2.64 62.08 13.99
N LYS A 353 -2.53 61.04 14.82
CA LYS A 353 -1.65 60.77 16.00
C LYS A 353 -2.15 59.44 16.64
N LYS A 354 -1.32 58.42 16.97
CA LYS A 354 -0.58 58.17 18.25
C LYS A 354 -1.48 58.34 19.52
N ALA A 355 -1.57 57.46 20.53
CA ALA A 355 -0.62 56.48 21.10
C ALA A 355 -1.28 55.60 22.21
N LYS A 356 -0.54 54.56 22.67
CA LYS A 356 -0.56 53.86 24.00
C LYS A 356 -1.83 53.02 24.34
N ALA A 357 -1.85 51.97 25.19
CA ALA A 357 -0.91 51.03 25.82
C ALA A 357 -1.78 50.12 26.75
N VAL A 358 -1.49 48.80 26.82
CA VAL A 358 -1.80 47.80 27.90
C VAL A 358 -3.25 47.64 28.43
N ALA A 359 -3.83 46.43 28.30
CA ALA A 359 -4.60 45.64 29.30
C ALA A 359 -5.67 44.70 28.64
N GLU A 360 -5.67 43.41 28.99
CA GLU A 360 -6.82 42.48 28.83
C GLU A 360 -7.96 42.82 29.82
N PRO A 361 -9.17 42.21 29.79
CA PRO A 361 -9.94 41.55 28.73
C PRO A 361 -11.39 42.12 28.58
N LYS A 362 -12.07 41.91 27.42
CA LYS A 362 -13.52 41.58 27.25
C LYS A 362 -14.14 42.03 25.90
N ALA A 363 -15.02 41.15 25.40
CA ALA A 363 -16.15 41.32 24.47
C ALA A 363 -15.89 41.42 22.94
N LEU A 364 -16.44 40.43 22.22
CA LEU A 364 -16.61 40.34 20.76
C LEU A 364 -17.60 41.40 20.23
N PRO A 365 -17.46 41.84 18.97
CA PRO A 365 -18.58 42.26 18.14
C PRO A 365 -18.88 41.27 16.99
N GLU A 366 -20.17 41.12 16.73
CA GLU A 366 -20.85 40.05 16.00
C GLU A 366 -20.63 40.04 14.48
N SER A 367 -20.58 38.84 13.89
CA SER A 367 -20.49 38.58 12.45
C SER A 367 -21.86 38.62 11.76
N ASN A 368 -21.92 39.25 10.59
CA ASN A 368 -23.10 39.38 9.70
C ASN A 368 -23.48 38.05 9.00
N ASP A 369 -23.74 36.98 9.75
CA ASP A 369 -24.10 35.67 9.18
C ASP A 369 -25.59 35.59 8.78
N ASP A 370 -26.49 36.29 9.48
CA ASP A 370 -27.94 36.24 9.25
C ASP A 370 -28.37 36.77 7.87
N GLN A 371 -27.65 37.75 7.31
CA GLN A 371 -27.97 38.27 5.98
C GLN A 371 -27.53 37.31 4.86
N LEU A 372 -26.49 36.53 5.11
CA LEU A 372 -25.93 35.57 4.16
C LEU A 372 -26.83 34.33 4.09
N ASP A 373 -27.31 33.86 5.24
CA ASP A 373 -28.26 32.75 5.33
C ASP A 373 -29.62 33.08 4.69
N LYS A 374 -30.11 34.32 4.86
CA LYS A 374 -31.33 34.79 4.17
C LYS A 374 -31.18 34.79 2.64
N LYS A 375 -30.02 35.17 2.12
CA LYS A 375 -29.72 35.14 0.67
C LYS A 375 -29.63 33.71 0.14
N ILE A 376 -28.93 32.82 0.86
CA ILE A 376 -28.83 31.40 0.48
C ILE A 376 -30.20 30.72 0.51
N ALA A 377 -31.04 31.06 1.49
CA ALA A 377 -32.41 30.52 1.59
C ALA A 377 -33.31 31.01 0.44
N ALA A 378 -33.19 32.28 0.04
CA ALA A 378 -33.93 32.84 -1.10
C ALA A 378 -33.52 32.14 -2.42
N GLU A 379 -32.21 32.00 -2.67
CA GLU A 379 -31.71 31.31 -3.86
C GLU A 379 -32.14 29.83 -3.93
N ARG A 380 -32.18 29.14 -2.78
CA ARG A 380 -32.68 27.76 -2.72
C ARG A 380 -34.18 27.67 -3.01
N LYS A 381 -34.99 28.61 -2.51
CA LYS A 381 -36.43 28.67 -2.80
C LYS A 381 -36.69 28.89 -4.29
N ASP A 382 -35.92 29.75 -4.95
CA ASP A 382 -36.08 30.02 -6.37
C ASP A 382 -35.63 28.84 -7.25
N LYS A 383 -34.54 28.15 -6.87
CA LYS A 383 -34.14 26.89 -7.52
C LYS A 383 -35.22 25.82 -7.40
N LEU A 384 -35.85 25.69 -6.24
CA LEU A 384 -36.89 24.70 -6.01
C LEU A 384 -38.18 25.02 -6.78
N LYS A 385 -38.54 26.30 -6.91
CA LYS A 385 -39.65 26.73 -7.79
C LYS A 385 -39.37 26.42 -9.25
N LYS A 386 -38.15 26.68 -9.73
CA LYS A 386 -37.74 26.33 -11.11
C LYS A 386 -37.75 24.82 -11.35
N GLN A 387 -37.34 24.01 -10.38
CA GLN A 387 -37.41 22.54 -10.48
C GLN A 387 -38.87 22.04 -10.48
N LYS A 388 -39.73 22.61 -9.63
CA LYS A 388 -41.17 22.27 -9.63
C LYS A 388 -41.88 22.68 -10.91
N ALA A 389 -41.56 23.84 -11.48
CA ALA A 389 -42.09 24.26 -12.77
C ALA A 389 -41.64 23.35 -13.91
N LYS A 390 -40.36 22.94 -13.92
CA LYS A 390 -39.84 21.96 -14.89
C LYS A 390 -40.46 20.58 -14.72
N ALA A 391 -40.69 20.12 -13.49
CA ALA A 391 -41.36 18.86 -13.22
C ALA A 391 -42.83 18.88 -13.63
N LYS A 392 -43.53 20.01 -13.46
CA LYS A 392 -44.91 20.17 -13.90
C LYS A 392 -45.02 20.21 -15.43
N ALA A 393 -44.13 20.93 -16.10
CA ALA A 393 -44.06 20.95 -17.57
C ALA A 393 -43.70 19.59 -18.21
N ALA A 394 -43.05 18.70 -17.45
CA ALA A 394 -42.74 17.33 -17.86
C ALA A 394 -43.88 16.33 -17.57
N LEU A 395 -44.90 16.73 -16.78
CA LEU A 395 -46.10 15.92 -16.52
C LEU A 395 -47.26 16.28 -17.45
N ASP A 396 -47.25 17.49 -18.02
CA ASP A 396 -48.27 17.99 -18.95
C ASP A 396 -47.90 17.78 -20.44
N ASN A 397 -46.87 16.98 -20.76
CA ASN A 397 -46.51 16.55 -22.13
C ASN A 397 -46.55 15.02 -22.27
#